data_AF-A0A7C3XYL0-F1
#
_entry.id   AF-A0A7C3XYL0-F1
#
_cell.length_a   1.000
_cell.length_b   1.000
_cell.length_c   1.000
_cell.angle_alpha   90.00
_cell.angle_beta   90.00
_cell.angle_gamma   90.00
#
_symmetry.space_group_name_H-M   'P 1'
#
loop_
_entity.id
_entity.type
_entity.pdbx_description
1 polymer ?
#
loop_
_entity_poly.entity_id
_entity_poly.type
_entity_poly.pdbx_seq_one_letter_code
_entity_poly.pdbx_strand_id
1 'polypeptide(L)'
;MMRWCFLAAFLGLCGWCAAAQSDPEVVFSEDFENFDPKNWSEIKKLGDTVEIVDGGRRGKCAQITATLGRDEGGHLYRVLREGLETCHLRFYVKFEKEHAYIHHFVTLCAYNPPTRWPQGGAGTRPQGHERFTTGIEPWGFWGKYPPPGAWHFYSYFCEMKPSRDGRYWGNSFAPDPPALVERDRWICVEIMVRCNDPDKADGEQALWLDGREIGRWTGIRWRRDARLKTNAVWMLYYITETAVKQNKVAEPRKVNRVWFDDIVVAKSYIGPAKDR
;
A
#
# COMPACT_ATOMS: atom_id res chain seq x y z
N MET A 1 -26.49 40.56 39.30
CA MET A 1 -25.94 40.62 37.93
C MET A 1 -24.90 39.51 37.80
N MET A 2 -25.11 38.61 36.83
CA MET A 2 -24.21 37.55 36.32
C MET A 2 -23.71 36.45 37.28
N ARG A 3 -24.50 35.36 37.36
CA ARG A 3 -24.00 34.00 37.60
C ARG A 3 -23.36 33.48 36.32
N TRP A 4 -22.12 33.02 36.39
CA TRP A 4 -21.45 32.31 35.32
C TRP A 4 -21.77 30.82 35.43
N CYS A 5 -22.53 30.30 34.46
CA CYS A 5 -22.68 28.86 34.24
C CYS A 5 -21.46 28.37 33.45
N PHE A 6 -20.62 27.54 34.06
CA PHE A 6 -19.67 26.73 33.30
C PHE A 6 -20.41 25.48 32.80
N LEU A 7 -20.75 25.46 31.50
CA LEU A 7 -21.05 24.22 30.79
C LEU A 7 -19.73 23.46 30.63
N ALA A 8 -19.61 22.31 31.31
CA ALA A 8 -18.56 21.35 31.01
C ALA A 8 -18.90 20.68 29.67
N ALA A 9 -18.24 21.11 28.59
CA ALA A 9 -18.29 20.41 27.32
C ALA A 9 -17.50 19.09 27.45
N PHE A 10 -18.19 17.97 27.22
CA PHE A 10 -17.59 16.66 27.06
C PHE A 10 -16.69 16.69 25.81
N LEU A 11 -15.38 16.84 26.01
CA LEU A 11 -14.36 16.52 25.01
C LEU A 11 -14.23 15.00 24.92
N GLY A 12 -15.08 14.38 24.11
CA GLY A 12 -14.84 13.04 23.57
C GLY A 12 -13.71 13.08 22.55
N LEU A 13 -12.48 13.37 22.98
CA LEU A 13 -11.28 13.21 22.15
C LEU A 13 -10.97 11.71 22.08
N CYS A 14 -11.18 11.10 20.92
CA CYS A 14 -10.59 9.80 20.56
C CYS A 14 -9.07 9.90 20.73
N GLY A 15 -8.57 9.49 21.90
CA GLY A 15 -7.18 9.65 22.34
C GLY A 15 -6.15 8.79 21.61
N TRP A 16 -6.33 8.49 20.32
CA TRP A 16 -5.37 7.73 19.51
C TRP A 16 -4.94 8.39 18.21
N CYS A 17 -5.79 9.23 17.60
CA CYS A 17 -5.32 10.11 16.52
C CYS A 17 -4.14 10.96 17.04
N ALA A 18 -4.25 11.43 18.29
CA ALA A 18 -3.15 12.10 19.00
C ALA A 18 -1.95 11.19 19.33
N ALA A 19 -2.12 9.87 19.49
CA ALA A 19 -1.05 8.97 19.95
C ALA A 19 -0.15 8.48 18.82
N ALA A 20 -0.71 8.04 17.69
CA ALA A 20 0.09 7.70 16.50
C ALA A 20 0.75 8.95 15.89
N GLN A 21 0.07 10.11 15.97
CA GLN A 21 0.60 11.39 15.51
C GLN A 21 1.61 12.02 16.48
N SER A 22 1.76 11.48 17.71
CA SER A 22 2.76 11.93 18.69
C SER A 22 4.08 11.16 18.66
N ASP A 23 4.15 10.06 17.91
CA ASP A 23 5.41 9.34 17.70
C ASP A 23 6.28 10.11 16.70
N PRO A 24 7.47 10.60 17.09
CA PRO A 24 8.35 11.37 16.20
C PRO A 24 8.77 10.60 14.94
N GLU A 25 8.64 9.27 14.93
CA GLU A 25 8.96 8.42 13.80
C GLU A 25 7.84 8.35 12.76
N VAL A 26 6.60 8.76 13.08
CA VAL A 26 5.45 8.73 12.17
C VAL A 26 5.41 9.97 11.28
N VAL A 27 5.40 9.75 9.97
CA VAL A 27 5.44 10.80 8.93
C VAL A 27 4.06 11.07 8.33
N PHE A 28 3.20 10.06 8.32
CA PHE A 28 1.81 10.16 7.86
C PHE A 28 0.96 9.08 8.52
N SER A 29 -0.29 9.41 8.85
CA SER A 29 -1.28 8.44 9.33
C SER A 29 -2.69 8.79 8.84
N GLU A 30 -3.51 7.78 8.61
CA GLU A 30 -4.94 7.88 8.29
C GLU A 30 -5.69 6.71 8.93
N ASP A 31 -6.63 7.00 9.83
CA ASP A 31 -7.52 6.03 10.50
C ASP A 31 -8.97 6.11 10.00
N PHE A 32 -9.27 7.02 9.06
CA PHE A 32 -10.57 7.25 8.43
C PHE A 32 -11.71 7.68 9.36
N GLU A 33 -11.50 7.77 10.67
CA GLU A 33 -12.55 8.15 11.63
C GLU A 33 -13.00 9.61 11.43
N ASN A 34 -12.03 10.48 11.13
CA ASN A 34 -12.22 11.90 10.81
C ASN A 34 -11.62 12.23 9.44
N PHE A 35 -11.99 11.43 8.43
CA PHE A 35 -11.44 11.55 7.08
C PHE A 35 -11.59 12.96 6.48
N ASP A 36 -10.46 13.54 6.05
CA ASP A 36 -10.41 14.75 5.21
C ASP A 36 -9.68 14.41 3.90
N PRO A 37 -10.34 14.48 2.73
CA PRO A 37 -9.69 14.19 1.45
C PRO A 37 -8.49 15.10 1.13
N LYS A 38 -8.37 16.27 1.77
CA LYS A 38 -7.20 17.16 1.63
C LYS A 38 -5.92 16.58 2.23
N ASN A 39 -6.04 15.56 3.07
CA ASN A 39 -4.90 14.80 3.57
C ASN A 39 -4.27 13.91 2.49
N TRP A 40 -4.88 13.79 1.32
CA TRP A 40 -4.35 13.01 0.20
C TRP A 40 -3.95 13.92 -0.96
N SER A 41 -2.88 13.54 -1.69
CA SER A 41 -2.43 14.31 -2.85
C SER A 41 -3.37 14.13 -4.05
N GLU A 42 -3.86 12.91 -4.21
CA GLU A 42 -4.88 12.51 -5.17
C GLU A 42 -5.74 11.40 -4.56
N ILE A 43 -7.05 11.45 -4.84
CA ILE A 43 -7.96 10.33 -4.61
C ILE A 43 -8.72 10.10 -5.90
N LYS A 44 -8.46 8.96 -6.55
CA LYS A 44 -9.12 8.61 -7.81
C LYS A 44 -10.46 7.96 -7.51
N LYS A 45 -11.53 8.56 -8.04
CA LYS A 45 -12.93 8.09 -7.95
C LYS A 45 -13.53 8.08 -6.54
N LEU A 46 -13.21 9.10 -5.74
CA LEU A 46 -13.92 9.37 -4.48
C LEU A 46 -15.41 9.63 -4.74
N GLY A 47 -16.28 8.92 -4.03
CA GLY A 47 -17.74 9.00 -4.21
C GLY A 47 -18.28 8.14 -5.36
N ASP A 48 -17.43 7.33 -6.01
CA ASP A 48 -17.84 6.31 -7.00
C ASP A 48 -17.28 4.95 -6.60
N THR A 49 -15.99 4.68 -6.84
CA THR A 49 -15.37 3.40 -6.46
C THR A 49 -14.67 3.45 -5.11
N VAL A 50 -14.31 4.64 -4.61
CA VAL A 50 -13.70 4.86 -3.30
C VAL A 50 -14.73 5.53 -2.38
N GLU A 51 -15.02 4.90 -1.25
CA GLU A 51 -16.00 5.36 -0.26
C GLU A 51 -15.45 5.20 1.17
N ILE A 52 -15.84 6.08 2.08
CA ILE A 52 -15.61 5.89 3.51
C ILE A 52 -16.88 5.28 4.10
N VAL A 53 -16.74 4.12 4.74
CA VAL A 53 -17.86 3.31 5.23
C VAL A 53 -17.62 2.87 6.67
N ASP A 54 -18.69 2.54 7.39
CA ASP A 54 -18.61 1.89 8.70
C ASP A 54 -18.12 0.43 8.58
N GLY A 55 -17.68 -0.16 9.69
CA GLY A 55 -17.16 -1.54 9.74
C GLY A 55 -15.63 -1.64 9.61
N GLY A 56 -14.93 -0.52 9.84
CA GLY A 56 -13.50 -0.47 10.10
C GLY A 56 -13.13 -1.21 11.38
N ARG A 57 -11.83 -1.30 11.67
CA ARG A 57 -11.34 -1.89 12.92
C ARG A 57 -11.82 -1.12 14.15
N ARG A 58 -12.08 0.18 14.00
CA ARG A 58 -12.45 1.09 15.11
C ARG A 58 -13.72 1.92 14.87
N GLY A 59 -14.32 1.78 13.70
CA GLY A 59 -15.44 2.58 13.26
C GLY A 59 -15.49 2.60 11.75
N LYS A 60 -14.77 3.53 11.14
CA LYS A 60 -14.77 3.77 9.70
C LYS A 60 -13.54 3.20 9.01
N CYS A 61 -13.65 2.98 7.70
CA CYS A 61 -12.54 2.55 6.85
C CYS A 61 -12.79 3.00 5.40
N ALA A 62 -11.75 2.97 4.57
CA ALA A 62 -11.88 3.18 3.14
C ALA A 62 -12.24 1.87 2.44
N GLN A 63 -13.41 1.82 1.81
CA GLN A 63 -13.78 0.76 0.87
C GLN A 63 -13.37 1.17 -0.55
N ILE A 64 -12.77 0.24 -1.29
CA ILE A 64 -12.61 0.38 -2.74
C ILE A 64 -13.29 -0.78 -3.46
N THR A 65 -14.21 -0.45 -4.37
CA THR A 65 -14.95 -1.40 -5.20
C THR A 65 -14.40 -1.39 -6.63
N ALA A 66 -14.11 -2.56 -7.18
CA ALA A 66 -13.77 -2.72 -8.59
C ALA A 66 -14.83 -3.58 -9.30
N THR A 67 -15.37 -3.09 -10.41
CA THR A 67 -16.37 -3.80 -11.23
C THR A 67 -15.81 -4.14 -12.61
N LEU A 68 -15.42 -5.40 -12.82
CA LEU A 68 -14.88 -5.86 -14.10
C LEU A 68 -15.81 -5.53 -15.28
N GLY A 69 -15.24 -4.95 -16.33
CA GLY A 69 -15.94 -4.49 -17.52
C GLY A 69 -16.60 -3.11 -17.39
N ARG A 70 -16.63 -2.52 -16.19
CA ARG A 70 -17.11 -1.15 -15.94
C ARG A 70 -15.98 -0.23 -15.48
N ASP A 71 -15.18 -0.69 -14.54
CA ASP A 71 -14.08 0.06 -13.94
C ASP A 71 -12.99 -0.88 -13.43
N GLU A 72 -11.85 -0.30 -13.04
CA GLU A 72 -10.71 -1.04 -12.51
C GLU A 72 -10.46 -0.77 -11.02
N GLY A 73 -11.45 -0.28 -10.26
CA GLY A 73 -11.26 0.17 -8.88
C GLY A 73 -10.86 1.65 -8.77
N GLY A 74 -9.98 1.96 -7.83
CA GLY A 74 -9.65 3.32 -7.40
C GLY A 74 -8.40 3.37 -6.53
N HIS A 75 -8.04 4.56 -6.04
CA HIS A 75 -6.89 4.68 -5.15
C HIS A 75 -6.92 5.94 -4.28
N LEU A 76 -6.13 5.91 -3.21
CA LEU A 76 -5.67 7.08 -2.48
C LEU A 76 -4.14 7.19 -2.64
N TYR A 77 -3.64 8.37 -3.00
CA TYR A 77 -2.22 8.62 -3.24
C TYR A 77 -1.74 9.80 -2.41
N ARG A 78 -0.62 9.61 -1.69
CA ARG A 78 -0.06 10.62 -0.78
C ARG A 78 1.43 10.79 -1.04
N VAL A 79 1.80 12.00 -1.46
CA VAL A 79 3.19 12.46 -1.39
C VAL A 79 3.52 12.78 0.07
N LEU A 80 4.66 12.26 0.54
CA LEU A 80 5.19 12.51 1.87
C LEU A 80 5.85 13.89 1.91
N ARG A 81 5.86 14.52 3.09
CA ARG A 81 6.47 15.85 3.27
C ARG A 81 7.99 15.83 3.08
N GLU A 82 8.61 14.69 3.37
CA GLU A 82 10.03 14.45 3.19
C GLU A 82 10.26 13.07 2.55
N GLY A 83 11.37 12.92 1.83
CA GLY A 83 11.81 11.63 1.31
C GLY A 83 12.54 10.82 2.37
N LEU A 84 12.21 9.54 2.49
CA LEU A 84 12.69 8.64 3.53
C LEU A 84 13.77 7.70 3.01
N GLU A 85 14.89 7.62 3.73
CA GLU A 85 15.94 6.62 3.49
C GLU A 85 15.43 5.21 3.82
N THR A 86 14.82 5.07 4.99
CA THR A 86 14.06 3.88 5.38
C THR A 86 12.61 4.29 5.54
N CYS A 87 11.73 3.62 4.81
CA CYS A 87 10.30 3.85 4.85
C CYS A 87 9.62 2.56 5.29
N HIS A 88 8.91 2.63 6.41
CA HIS A 88 7.96 1.62 6.85
C HIS A 88 6.55 2.07 6.50
N LEU A 89 5.76 1.17 5.94
CA LEU A 89 4.33 1.35 5.73
C LEU A 89 3.61 0.22 6.44
N ARG A 90 2.71 0.56 7.37
CA ARG A 90 1.68 -0.33 7.90
C ARG A 90 0.34 0.07 7.31
N PHE A 91 -0.47 -0.91 6.98
CA PHE A 91 -1.89 -0.72 6.77
C PHE A 91 -2.63 -1.99 7.17
N TYR A 92 -3.90 -1.84 7.51
CA TYR A 92 -4.81 -2.96 7.64
C TYR A 92 -5.64 -3.10 6.38
N VAL A 93 -5.81 -4.33 5.93
CA VAL A 93 -6.64 -4.64 4.77
C VAL A 93 -7.58 -5.80 5.08
N LYS A 94 -8.80 -5.71 4.57
CA LYS A 94 -9.75 -6.82 4.51
C LYS A 94 -10.17 -7.04 3.07
N PHE A 95 -10.11 -8.30 2.61
CA PHE A 95 -10.62 -8.71 1.31
C PHE A 95 -12.03 -9.27 1.47
N GLU A 96 -12.91 -8.99 0.51
CA GLU A 96 -14.25 -9.59 0.49
C GLU A 96 -14.17 -11.12 0.54
N LYS A 97 -15.14 -11.76 1.20
CA LYS A 97 -15.17 -13.22 1.42
C LYS A 97 -14.93 -14.04 0.15
N GLU A 98 -15.45 -13.56 -0.97
CA GLU A 98 -15.35 -14.22 -2.28
C GLU A 98 -14.50 -13.43 -3.27
N HIS A 99 -13.58 -12.60 -2.75
CA HIS A 99 -12.69 -11.75 -3.55
C HIS A 99 -11.88 -12.56 -4.59
N ALA A 100 -11.73 -12.00 -5.79
CA ALA A 100 -11.05 -12.59 -6.95
C ALA A 100 -9.56 -12.15 -7.06
N TYR A 101 -8.92 -12.40 -8.20
CA TYR A 101 -7.52 -11.99 -8.41
C TYR A 101 -7.37 -10.48 -8.59
N ILE A 102 -6.23 -9.97 -8.12
CA ILE A 102 -5.83 -8.56 -8.22
C ILE A 102 -4.80 -8.39 -9.33
N HIS A 103 -4.79 -7.24 -9.98
CA HIS A 103 -3.78 -6.89 -10.98
C HIS A 103 -2.65 -6.07 -10.37
N HIS A 104 -2.95 -4.98 -9.66
CA HIS A 104 -1.97 -4.19 -8.92
C HIS A 104 -2.54 -3.71 -7.58
N PHE A 105 -1.64 -3.47 -6.61
CA PHE A 105 -2.03 -3.17 -5.25
C PHE A 105 -1.12 -2.12 -4.59
N VAL A 106 -1.13 -2.05 -3.26
CA VAL A 106 -0.45 -1.02 -2.46
C VAL A 106 1.03 -0.91 -2.82
N THR A 107 1.47 0.31 -3.14
CA THR A 107 2.83 0.57 -3.65
C THR A 107 3.50 1.70 -2.87
N LEU A 108 4.78 1.49 -2.51
CA LEU A 108 5.68 2.57 -2.11
C LEU A 108 6.43 3.09 -3.33
N CYS A 109 6.51 4.41 -3.44
CA CYS A 109 7.09 5.10 -4.58
C CYS A 109 8.23 6.02 -4.16
N ALA A 110 9.25 6.08 -5.02
CA ALA A 110 10.25 7.13 -5.04
C ALA A 110 10.25 7.77 -6.42
N TYR A 111 10.05 9.08 -6.47
CA TYR A 111 10.07 9.87 -7.70
C TYR A 111 10.95 11.11 -7.55
N ASN A 112 11.73 11.44 -8.58
CA ASN A 112 12.58 12.62 -8.61
C ASN A 112 12.45 13.33 -9.96
N PRO A 113 11.72 14.47 -10.03
CA PRO A 113 10.99 15.12 -8.93
C PRO A 113 9.71 14.35 -8.51
N PRO A 114 9.22 14.55 -7.27
CA PRO A 114 7.94 13.99 -6.85
C PRO A 114 6.76 14.59 -7.60
N THR A 115 5.75 13.78 -7.88
CA THR A 115 4.48 14.20 -8.50
C THR A 115 3.31 13.96 -7.56
N ARG A 116 2.29 14.82 -7.64
CA ARG A 116 1.05 14.71 -6.83
C ARG A 116 0.13 13.55 -7.26
N TRP A 117 0.51 12.82 -8.31
CA TRP A 117 -0.14 11.63 -8.86
C TRP A 117 0.91 10.55 -9.16
N PRO A 118 0.54 9.25 -9.21
CA PRO A 118 1.47 8.17 -9.54
C PRO A 118 1.91 8.23 -11.02
N GLN A 119 3.20 7.96 -11.30
CA GLN A 119 3.78 8.12 -12.65
C GLN A 119 3.67 6.87 -13.54
N GLY A 120 3.46 5.69 -12.96
CA GLY A 120 3.49 4.42 -13.71
C GLY A 120 4.89 4.06 -14.22
N GLY A 121 4.99 3.63 -15.50
CA GLY A 121 6.26 3.27 -16.15
C GLY A 121 6.45 1.78 -16.46
N ALA A 122 5.35 1.02 -16.56
CA ALA A 122 5.38 -0.39 -16.92
C ALA A 122 6.06 -0.61 -18.29
N GLY A 123 6.81 -1.71 -18.42
CA GLY A 123 7.56 -2.06 -19.63
C GLY A 123 8.94 -1.38 -19.74
N THR A 124 9.27 -0.41 -18.89
CA THR A 124 10.53 0.34 -18.93
C THR A 124 11.36 0.16 -17.67
N ARG A 125 12.69 0.03 -17.83
CA ARG A 125 13.64 -0.04 -16.72
C ARG A 125 13.91 1.36 -16.17
N PRO A 126 13.79 1.59 -14.85
CA PRO A 126 14.30 2.80 -14.24
C PRO A 126 15.81 2.96 -14.44
N GLN A 127 16.30 4.19 -14.56
CA GLN A 127 17.73 4.50 -14.67
C GLN A 127 18.38 4.71 -13.28
N GLY A 128 17.56 4.90 -12.25
CA GLY A 128 18.00 4.98 -10.85
C GLY A 128 18.21 6.39 -10.33
N HIS A 129 17.94 7.42 -11.12
CA HIS A 129 17.95 8.81 -10.68
C HIS A 129 16.55 9.43 -10.62
N GLU A 130 15.60 8.83 -11.33
CA GLU A 130 14.26 9.36 -11.58
C GLU A 130 13.17 8.61 -10.81
N ARG A 131 13.26 7.28 -10.66
CA ARG A 131 12.27 6.50 -9.91
C ARG A 131 12.72 5.13 -9.42
N PHE A 132 12.05 4.65 -8.39
CA PHE A 132 11.86 3.23 -8.10
C PHE A 132 10.49 3.03 -7.45
N THR A 133 9.93 1.83 -7.55
CA THR A 133 8.65 1.48 -6.89
C THR A 133 8.68 0.05 -6.38
N THR A 134 7.99 -0.23 -5.28
CA THR A 134 7.71 -1.61 -4.86
C THR A 134 6.25 -1.75 -4.44
N GLY A 135 5.51 -2.60 -5.14
CA GLY A 135 4.13 -2.95 -4.83
C GLY A 135 4.07 -4.23 -4.02
N ILE A 136 3.34 -4.25 -2.90
CA ILE A 136 2.98 -5.49 -2.20
C ILE A 136 1.64 -5.97 -2.77
N GLU A 137 1.69 -6.96 -3.65
CA GLU A 137 0.54 -7.33 -4.49
C GLU A 137 0.18 -8.81 -4.31
N PRO A 138 -1.09 -9.18 -4.18
CA PRO A 138 -1.50 -10.57 -4.30
C PRO A 138 -1.31 -11.08 -5.73
N TRP A 139 -0.66 -12.24 -5.88
CA TRP A 139 -0.40 -12.85 -7.17
C TRP A 139 -0.86 -14.30 -7.24
N GLY A 140 -1.66 -14.62 -8.26
CA GLY A 140 -2.23 -15.96 -8.42
C GLY A 140 -1.28 -17.00 -9.02
N PHE A 141 -0.07 -16.62 -9.45
CA PHE A 141 0.91 -17.53 -10.07
C PHE A 141 0.28 -18.37 -11.19
N TRP A 142 -0.30 -17.70 -12.18
CA TRP A 142 -0.99 -18.31 -13.33
C TRP A 142 -2.10 -19.30 -12.92
N GLY A 143 -2.80 -18.99 -11.83
CA GLY A 143 -3.88 -19.81 -11.27
C GLY A 143 -3.42 -20.93 -10.33
N LYS A 144 -2.14 -21.03 -9.98
CA LYS A 144 -1.65 -22.02 -9.00
C LYS A 144 -2.16 -21.71 -7.59
N TYR A 145 -2.21 -20.43 -7.20
CA TYR A 145 -2.71 -20.02 -5.89
C TYR A 145 -4.17 -19.58 -6.03
N PRO A 146 -5.07 -19.99 -5.11
CA PRO A 146 -6.45 -19.55 -5.16
C PRO A 146 -6.54 -18.03 -5.00
N PRO A 147 -7.61 -17.38 -5.50
CA PRO A 147 -7.77 -15.95 -5.33
C PRO A 147 -7.88 -15.57 -3.84
N PRO A 148 -7.32 -14.41 -3.42
CA PRO A 148 -6.71 -13.37 -4.27
C PRO A 148 -5.29 -13.66 -4.78
N GLY A 149 -4.65 -14.71 -4.27
CA GLY A 149 -3.29 -15.13 -4.62
C GLY A 149 -2.40 -15.27 -3.38
N ALA A 150 -1.08 -15.22 -3.59
CA ALA A 150 -0.09 -15.13 -2.52
C ALA A 150 0.52 -13.73 -2.46
N TRP A 151 0.90 -13.27 -1.28
CA TRP A 151 1.62 -12.02 -1.08
C TRP A 151 2.99 -12.08 -1.76
N HIS A 152 3.32 -11.07 -2.56
CA HIS A 152 4.66 -10.88 -3.10
C HIS A 152 4.94 -9.39 -3.37
N PHE A 153 6.21 -9.01 -3.39
CA PHE A 153 6.61 -7.73 -3.94
C PHE A 153 6.75 -7.80 -5.45
N TYR A 154 6.27 -6.76 -6.12
CA TYR A 154 6.47 -6.50 -7.53
C TYR A 154 7.20 -5.17 -7.70
N SER A 155 8.52 -5.23 -7.92
CA SER A 155 9.40 -4.07 -7.78
C SER A 155 10.03 -3.61 -9.10
N TYR A 156 10.11 -2.30 -9.31
CA TYR A 156 10.85 -1.65 -10.39
C TYR A 156 12.03 -0.85 -9.82
N PHE A 157 13.25 -1.17 -10.25
CA PHE A 157 14.49 -0.55 -9.77
C PHE A 157 15.58 -0.61 -10.85
N CYS A 158 16.68 0.13 -10.67
CA CYS A 158 17.63 0.37 -11.76
C CYS A 158 18.46 -0.83 -12.22
N GLU A 159 18.51 -1.90 -11.42
CA GLU A 159 19.21 -3.16 -11.75
C GLU A 159 18.26 -4.35 -11.98
N MET A 160 16.95 -4.09 -12.06
CA MET A 160 15.96 -5.13 -12.34
C MET A 160 16.26 -5.86 -13.65
N LYS A 161 15.91 -7.14 -13.69
CA LYS A 161 16.09 -7.98 -14.87
C LYS A 161 14.90 -7.84 -15.83
N PRO A 162 15.15 -7.86 -17.15
CA PRO A 162 14.07 -7.89 -18.12
C PRO A 162 13.32 -9.23 -18.01
N SER A 163 12.08 -9.22 -18.45
CA SER A 163 11.30 -10.44 -18.69
C SER A 163 11.70 -11.10 -20.01
N ARG A 164 11.17 -12.31 -20.25
CA ARG A 164 11.48 -13.12 -21.43
C ARG A 164 11.14 -12.44 -22.76
N ASP A 165 10.20 -11.51 -22.76
CA ASP A 165 9.81 -10.70 -23.91
C ASP A 165 10.74 -9.50 -24.17
N GLY A 166 11.83 -9.38 -23.39
CA GLY A 166 12.79 -8.28 -23.46
C GLY A 166 12.31 -6.97 -22.82
N ARG A 167 11.06 -6.92 -22.34
CA ARG A 167 10.50 -5.75 -21.65
C ARG A 167 10.83 -5.80 -20.16
N TYR A 168 10.69 -4.66 -19.50
CA TYR A 168 10.88 -4.56 -18.06
C TYR A 168 9.55 -4.55 -17.34
N TRP A 169 9.19 -5.72 -16.84
CA TRP A 169 8.10 -5.93 -15.89
C TRP A 169 8.70 -6.06 -14.48
N GLY A 170 7.95 -5.68 -13.46
CA GLY A 170 8.40 -5.72 -12.07
C GLY A 170 9.04 -7.07 -11.72
N ASN A 171 10.15 -7.05 -10.98
CA ASN A 171 10.74 -8.28 -10.49
C ASN A 171 9.97 -8.74 -9.25
N SER A 172 9.66 -10.03 -9.21
CA SER A 172 8.89 -10.64 -8.13
C SER A 172 9.81 -11.07 -6.99
N PHE A 173 9.47 -10.68 -5.77
CA PHE A 173 10.10 -11.17 -4.54
C PHE A 173 9.01 -11.76 -3.65
N ALA A 174 9.01 -13.08 -3.47
CA ALA A 174 7.96 -13.80 -2.77
C ALA A 174 8.52 -14.55 -1.55
N PRO A 175 7.80 -14.60 -0.43
CA PRO A 175 8.12 -15.46 0.69
C PRO A 175 8.27 -16.93 0.26
N ASP A 176 9.16 -17.66 0.91
CA ASP A 176 9.29 -19.10 0.80
C ASP A 176 9.22 -19.72 2.21
N PRO A 177 8.16 -20.48 2.55
CA PRO A 177 7.03 -20.86 1.70
C PRO A 177 6.07 -19.69 1.35
N PRO A 178 5.26 -19.82 0.28
CA PRO A 178 4.29 -18.79 -0.11
C PRO A 178 3.27 -18.46 0.98
N ALA A 179 3.03 -17.18 1.22
CA ALA A 179 1.98 -16.70 2.14
C ALA A 179 0.70 -16.37 1.35
N LEU A 180 -0.32 -17.24 1.45
CA LEU A 180 -1.62 -17.02 0.79
C LEU A 180 -2.38 -15.86 1.44
N VAL A 181 -3.09 -15.09 0.61
CA VAL A 181 -3.94 -14.01 1.07
C VAL A 181 -5.25 -14.57 1.63
N GLU A 182 -5.53 -14.24 2.89
CA GLU A 182 -6.77 -14.59 3.54
C GLU A 182 -7.89 -13.60 3.20
N ARG A 183 -9.12 -14.09 3.14
CA ARG A 183 -10.33 -13.30 2.88
C ARG A 183 -11.18 -13.22 4.14
N ASP A 184 -12.06 -12.23 4.19
CA ASP A 184 -13.04 -12.05 5.28
C ASP A 184 -12.44 -11.81 6.67
N ARG A 185 -11.19 -11.34 6.74
CA ARG A 185 -10.57 -10.86 7.99
C ARG A 185 -9.69 -9.63 7.75
N TRP A 186 -9.50 -8.83 8.79
CA TRP A 186 -8.46 -7.81 8.79
C TRP A 186 -7.08 -8.46 8.89
N ILE A 187 -6.16 -8.00 8.05
CA ILE A 187 -4.76 -8.42 8.00
C ILE A 187 -3.92 -7.17 8.24
N CYS A 188 -3.00 -7.21 9.21
CA CYS A 188 -1.98 -6.18 9.32
C CYS A 188 -0.88 -6.48 8.29
N VAL A 189 -0.72 -5.62 7.29
CA VAL A 189 0.35 -5.72 6.31
C VAL A 189 1.35 -4.62 6.61
N GLU A 190 2.60 -5.01 6.82
CA GLU A 190 3.69 -4.06 7.05
C GLU A 190 4.79 -4.33 6.04
N ILE A 191 5.23 -3.27 5.35
CA ILE A 191 6.33 -3.35 4.41
C ILE A 191 7.40 -2.33 4.74
N MET A 192 8.63 -2.65 4.40
CA MET A 192 9.76 -1.74 4.53
C MET A 192 10.51 -1.65 3.21
N VAL A 193 10.98 -0.46 2.88
CA VAL A 193 12.06 -0.22 1.90
C VAL A 193 13.15 0.59 2.57
N ARG A 194 14.38 0.10 2.47
CA ARG A 194 15.60 0.84 2.80
C ARG A 194 16.38 1.11 1.54
N CYS A 195 16.58 2.39 1.24
CA CYS A 195 17.42 2.83 0.14
C CYS A 195 18.86 2.34 0.32
N ASN A 196 19.53 2.15 -0.81
CA ASN A 196 20.96 1.85 -0.86
C ASN A 196 21.80 3.14 -0.87
N ASP A 197 23.08 3.02 -0.52
CA ASP A 197 24.09 4.00 -0.94
C ASP A 197 24.18 4.01 -2.48
N PRO A 198 24.28 5.17 -3.15
CA PRO A 198 24.21 5.27 -4.62
C PRO A 198 25.10 4.28 -5.40
N ASP A 199 26.27 3.96 -4.86
CA ASP A 199 27.28 3.09 -5.49
C ASP A 199 27.28 1.64 -5.01
N LYS A 200 26.35 1.26 -4.11
CA LYS A 200 26.26 -0.07 -3.53
C LYS A 200 24.89 -0.68 -3.74
N ALA A 201 24.83 -2.00 -3.72
CA ALA A 201 23.58 -2.76 -3.68
C ALA A 201 23.27 -3.21 -2.24
N ASP A 202 23.25 -2.28 -1.29
CA ASP A 202 23.02 -2.54 0.14
C ASP A 202 21.62 -2.14 0.64
N GLY A 203 20.72 -1.85 -0.31
CA GLY A 203 19.32 -1.64 -0.04
C GLY A 203 18.58 -2.94 0.22
N GLU A 204 17.42 -2.81 0.85
CA GLU A 204 16.58 -3.95 1.21
C GLU A 204 15.09 -3.60 1.13
N GLN A 205 14.27 -4.64 1.09
CA GLN A 205 12.85 -4.56 1.40
C GLN A 205 12.45 -5.75 2.28
N ALA A 206 11.38 -5.59 3.05
CA ALA A 206 10.88 -6.64 3.93
C ALA A 206 9.36 -6.56 4.10
N LEU A 207 8.77 -7.69 4.49
CA LEU A 207 7.33 -7.89 4.65
C LEU A 207 7.04 -8.58 5.98
N TRP A 208 6.10 -8.01 6.73
CA TRP A 208 5.48 -8.61 7.89
C TRP A 208 3.98 -8.76 7.65
N LEU A 209 3.43 -9.87 8.12
CA LEU A 209 1.99 -10.09 8.20
C LEU A 209 1.63 -10.36 9.66
N ASP A 210 0.68 -9.60 10.19
CA ASP A 210 0.21 -9.72 11.57
C ASP A 210 1.38 -9.70 12.58
N GLY A 211 2.37 -8.82 12.35
CA GLY A 211 3.55 -8.65 13.21
C GLY A 211 4.65 -9.68 13.03
N ARG A 212 4.49 -10.67 12.15
CA ARG A 212 5.52 -11.68 11.87
C ARG A 212 6.27 -11.35 10.59
N GLU A 213 7.59 -11.21 10.65
CA GLU A 213 8.44 -11.09 9.45
C GLU A 213 8.35 -12.39 8.65
N ILE A 214 7.90 -12.29 7.40
CA ILE A 214 7.78 -13.47 6.51
C ILE A 214 8.71 -13.40 5.31
N GLY A 215 9.41 -12.28 5.12
CA GLY A 215 10.39 -12.16 4.06
C GLY A 215 11.22 -10.89 4.16
N ARG A 216 12.50 -11.03 3.84
CA ARG A 216 13.46 -9.94 3.72
C ARG A 216 14.36 -10.21 2.53
N TRP A 217 14.52 -9.20 1.69
CA TRP A 217 15.33 -9.26 0.48
C TRP A 217 16.34 -8.14 0.52
N THR A 218 17.62 -8.50 0.60
CA THR A 218 18.76 -7.59 0.62
C THR A 218 19.46 -7.61 -0.74
N GLY A 219 20.51 -6.81 -0.91
CA GLY A 219 21.30 -6.85 -2.14
C GLY A 219 20.68 -6.01 -3.26
N ILE A 220 19.80 -5.06 -2.93
CA ILE A 220 19.02 -4.30 -3.93
C ILE A 220 19.62 -2.91 -4.10
N ARG A 221 19.96 -2.57 -5.35
CA ARG A 221 20.30 -1.19 -5.74
C ARG A 221 19.06 -0.48 -6.25
N TRP A 222 18.28 0.09 -5.34
CA TRP A 222 17.10 0.90 -5.64
C TRP A 222 17.44 2.12 -6.52
N ARG A 223 18.53 2.82 -6.18
CA ARG A 223 18.90 4.12 -6.75
C ARG A 223 20.39 4.22 -7.09
N ARG A 224 20.71 5.20 -7.94
CA ARG A 224 22.06 5.68 -8.29
C ARG A 224 22.27 7.15 -7.91
N ASP A 225 21.24 7.80 -7.38
CA ASP A 225 21.25 9.19 -6.95
C ASP A 225 20.67 9.29 -5.53
N ALA A 226 21.43 9.84 -4.58
CA ALA A 226 21.01 9.96 -3.18
C ALA A 226 19.79 10.87 -2.96
N ARG A 227 19.43 11.69 -3.95
CA ARG A 227 18.21 12.52 -3.92
C ARG A 227 16.94 11.68 -4.10
N LEU A 228 17.05 10.52 -4.75
CA LEU A 228 15.93 9.62 -4.96
C LEU A 228 15.66 8.83 -3.67
N LYS A 229 14.57 9.17 -2.96
CA LYS A 229 14.15 8.53 -1.71
C LYS A 229 12.68 8.15 -1.80
N THR A 230 12.24 7.21 -0.97
CA THR A 230 10.81 6.86 -0.87
C THR A 230 10.05 8.10 -0.41
N ASN A 231 9.13 8.59 -1.24
CA ASN A 231 8.47 9.89 -1.02
C ASN A 231 6.98 9.89 -1.35
N ALA A 232 6.39 8.74 -1.64
CA ALA A 232 4.94 8.60 -1.72
C ALA A 232 4.46 7.20 -1.36
N VAL A 233 3.23 7.13 -0.87
CA VAL A 233 2.44 5.91 -0.70
C VAL A 233 1.25 5.93 -1.65
N TRP A 234 1.01 4.81 -2.31
CA TRP A 234 -0.08 4.60 -3.23
C TRP A 234 -0.96 3.44 -2.76
N MET A 235 -2.07 3.76 -2.11
CA MET A 235 -3.09 2.80 -1.70
C MET A 235 -3.96 2.46 -2.92
N LEU A 236 -3.38 1.69 -3.83
CA LEU A 236 -4.03 1.25 -5.06
C LEU A 236 -4.80 -0.03 -4.84
N TYR A 237 -5.99 -0.09 -5.43
CA TYR A 237 -6.68 -1.34 -5.69
C TYR A 237 -7.10 -1.37 -7.15
N TYR A 238 -6.41 -2.21 -7.93
CA TYR A 238 -6.55 -2.28 -9.36
C TYR A 238 -6.84 -3.70 -9.84
N ILE A 239 -8.03 -3.89 -10.43
CA ILE A 239 -8.45 -5.18 -11.00
C ILE A 239 -8.77 -4.97 -12.47
N THR A 240 -8.26 -5.86 -13.32
CA THR A 240 -8.58 -5.85 -14.75
C THR A 240 -8.79 -7.26 -15.27
N GLU A 241 -9.35 -7.35 -16.48
CA GLU A 241 -9.48 -8.59 -17.25
C GLU A 241 -8.12 -9.28 -17.51
N THR A 242 -6.99 -8.58 -17.36
CA THR A 242 -5.66 -9.19 -17.44
C THR A 242 -5.43 -10.18 -16.30
N ALA A 243 -5.80 -9.83 -15.05
CA ALA A 243 -5.65 -10.72 -13.92
C ALA A 243 -6.52 -11.98 -14.06
N VAL A 244 -7.73 -11.83 -14.62
CA VAL A 244 -8.64 -12.92 -14.97
C VAL A 244 -7.99 -13.86 -15.98
N LYS A 245 -7.51 -13.31 -17.10
CA LYS A 245 -6.88 -14.09 -18.20
C LYS A 245 -5.62 -14.81 -17.74
N GLN A 246 -4.74 -14.12 -17.02
CA GLN A 246 -3.48 -14.69 -16.53
C GLN A 246 -3.71 -15.89 -15.60
N ASN A 247 -4.76 -15.83 -14.79
CA ASN A 247 -5.12 -16.90 -13.84
C ASN A 247 -6.16 -17.88 -14.37
N LYS A 248 -6.49 -17.82 -15.67
CA LYS A 248 -7.35 -18.78 -16.38
C LYS A 248 -8.74 -18.94 -15.75
N VAL A 249 -9.32 -17.85 -15.25
CA VAL A 249 -10.65 -17.87 -14.63
C VAL A 249 -11.71 -17.90 -15.73
N ALA A 250 -12.49 -19.00 -15.78
CA ALA A 250 -13.57 -19.16 -16.75
C ALA A 250 -14.76 -18.23 -16.47
N GLU A 251 -15.13 -18.12 -15.19
CA GLU A 251 -16.28 -17.34 -14.73
C GLU A 251 -15.81 -16.24 -13.76
N PRO A 252 -15.37 -15.07 -14.26
CA PRO A 252 -14.84 -14.03 -13.42
C PRO A 252 -15.93 -13.37 -12.57
N ARG A 253 -15.70 -13.30 -11.26
CA ARG A 253 -16.49 -12.47 -10.35
C ARG A 253 -16.43 -11.01 -10.78
N LYS A 254 -17.59 -10.41 -11.02
CA LYS A 254 -17.68 -9.05 -11.58
C LYS A 254 -17.35 -7.96 -10.57
N VAL A 255 -17.90 -8.02 -9.37
CA VAL A 255 -17.72 -6.99 -8.33
C VAL A 255 -16.81 -7.53 -7.24
N ASN A 256 -15.77 -6.78 -6.91
CA ASN A 256 -14.79 -7.16 -5.90
C ASN A 256 -14.49 -5.96 -5.00
N ARG A 257 -14.43 -6.18 -3.69
CA ARG A 257 -14.21 -5.11 -2.71
C ARG A 257 -13.01 -5.38 -1.79
N VAL A 258 -12.31 -4.32 -1.45
CA VAL A 258 -11.33 -4.31 -0.36
C VAL A 258 -11.63 -3.16 0.58
N TRP A 259 -11.26 -3.34 1.85
CA TRP A 259 -11.28 -2.28 2.85
C TRP A 259 -9.87 -2.02 3.35
N PHE A 260 -9.50 -0.75 3.47
CA PHE A 260 -8.25 -0.29 4.05
C PHE A 260 -8.52 0.51 5.32
N ASP A 261 -7.66 0.32 6.31
CA ASP A 261 -7.76 1.01 7.59
C ASP A 261 -6.37 1.20 8.22
N ASP A 262 -6.26 2.12 9.18
CA ASP A 262 -5.08 2.35 10.04
C ASP A 262 -3.76 2.32 9.26
N ILE A 263 -3.68 3.24 8.28
CA ILE A 263 -2.52 3.45 7.42
C ILE A 263 -1.51 4.31 8.19
N VAL A 264 -0.28 3.86 8.28
CA VAL A 264 0.81 4.61 8.90
C VAL A 264 2.09 4.47 8.08
N VAL A 265 2.73 5.61 7.80
CA VAL A 265 4.07 5.68 7.23
C VAL A 265 5.02 6.19 8.30
N ALA A 266 6.11 5.47 8.52
CA ALA A 266 7.08 5.77 9.57
C ALA A 266 8.53 5.58 9.12
N LYS A 267 9.45 6.19 9.88
CA LYS A 267 10.90 6.08 9.71
C LYS A 267 11.46 4.79 10.31
N SER A 268 10.78 4.24 11.32
CA SER A 268 11.12 2.98 12.00
C SER A 268 9.97 1.99 11.97
N TYR A 269 10.26 0.73 12.29
CA TYR A 269 9.23 -0.29 12.45
C TYR A 269 8.31 0.05 13.63
N ILE A 270 6.99 0.05 13.39
CA ILE A 270 5.97 0.42 14.39
C ILE A 270 5.16 -0.77 14.90
N GLY A 271 5.16 -1.90 14.18
CA GLY A 271 4.38 -3.08 14.52
C GLY A 271 2.87 -2.94 14.30
N PRO A 272 2.13 -4.04 14.50
CA PRO A 272 0.67 -4.02 14.52
C PRO A 272 0.15 -3.05 15.58
N ALA A 273 -0.93 -2.36 15.25
CA ALA A 273 -1.67 -1.59 16.23
C ALA A 273 -2.25 -2.56 17.28
N LYS A 274 -1.97 -2.27 18.55
CA LYS A 274 -2.52 -3.02 19.67
C LYS A 274 -4.04 -2.97 19.62
N ASP A 275 -4.67 -4.15 19.61
CA ASP A 275 -6.11 -4.28 19.82
C ASP A 275 -6.42 -3.82 21.26
N ARG A 276 -7.56 -3.14 21.43
CA ARG A 276 -8.07 -2.75 22.74
C ARG A 276 -9.14 -3.72 23.19
#